data_AF-A0A1H3NN62-F1
#
_entry.id   AF-A0A1H3NN62-F1
#
_cell.length_a   1.000
_cell.length_b   1.000
_cell.length_c   1.000
_cell.angle_alpha   90.00
_cell.angle_beta   90.00
_cell.angle_gamma   90.00
#
_symmetry.space_group_name_H-M   'P 1'
#
loop_
_entity.id
_entity.type
_entity.pdbx_description
1 polymer ?
#
loop_
_entity_poly.entity_id
_entity_poly.type
_entity_poly.pdbx_seq_one_letter_code
_entity_poly.pdbx_strand_id
1 'polypeptide(L)'
;MTSRFTELAVDCHDPERLAAFWCEVLDFKVIERSGGKVEIGSWVPTVEEVRARQLAPTVLFVRVPEGKAVKNRLHLDISPIDRSTQNEVTRLLGLGATMANVGQGSDQNWEVMADPEGNEFCVLRTLAP
;
A
#
# COMPACT_ATOMS: atom_id res chain seq x y z
N MET A 1 11.13 27.47 2.39
CA MET A 1 9.95 26.63 2.76
C MET A 1 10.11 25.28 2.09
N THR A 2 9.66 24.21 2.74
CA THR A 2 9.73 22.84 2.21
C THR A 2 8.31 22.25 2.11
N SER A 3 8.07 21.44 1.09
CA SER A 3 6.81 20.72 0.88
C SER A 3 6.62 19.60 1.91
N ARG A 4 5.43 18.99 1.93
CA ARG A 4 5.12 17.80 2.72
C ARG A 4 4.73 16.68 1.76
N PHE A 5 5.16 15.46 2.03
CA PHE A 5 4.58 14.30 1.38
C PHE A 5 3.33 13.90 2.15
N THR A 6 2.15 14.23 1.61
CA THR A 6 0.86 14.07 2.29
C THR A 6 0.22 12.72 2.01
N GLU A 7 0.20 12.32 0.74
CA GLU A 7 -0.54 11.15 0.28
C GLU A 7 0.19 10.50 -0.90
N LEU A 8 0.10 9.18 -1.01
CA LEU A 8 0.42 8.42 -2.22
C LEU A 8 -0.88 8.05 -2.92
N ALA A 9 -1.09 8.58 -4.13
CA ALA A 9 -2.24 8.22 -4.95
C ALA A 9 -1.96 6.96 -5.78
N VAL A 10 -2.91 6.04 -5.82
CA VAL A 10 -2.89 4.80 -6.60
C VAL A 10 -4.16 4.75 -7.45
N ASP A 11 -3.98 4.74 -8.76
CA ASP A 11 -5.06 4.55 -9.72
C ASP A 11 -5.52 3.08 -9.69
N CYS A 12 -6.83 2.86 -9.71
CA CYS A 12 -7.44 1.54 -9.61
C CYS A 12 -8.84 1.51 -10.22
N HIS A 13 -9.39 0.33 -10.45
CA HIS A 13 -10.75 0.14 -10.91
C HIS A 13 -11.77 0.16 -9.74
N ASP A 14 -11.43 -0.47 -8.62
CA ASP A 14 -12.26 -0.59 -7.42
C ASP A 14 -11.55 -0.08 -6.14
N PRO A 15 -11.68 1.23 -5.85
CA PRO A 15 -11.08 1.84 -4.66
C PRO A 15 -11.50 1.21 -3.33
N GLU A 16 -12.74 0.72 -3.21
CA GLU A 16 -13.21 0.13 -1.95
C GLU A 16 -12.55 -1.24 -1.71
N ARG A 17 -12.37 -2.03 -2.77
CA ARG A 17 -11.66 -3.32 -2.68
C ARG A 17 -10.20 -3.13 -2.29
N LEU A 18 -9.50 -2.18 -2.91
CA LEU A 18 -8.12 -1.89 -2.53
C LEU A 18 -8.01 -1.28 -1.13
N ALA A 19 -8.88 -0.36 -0.76
CA ALA A 19 -8.90 0.20 0.59
C ALA A 19 -9.13 -0.88 1.64
N ALA A 20 -10.06 -1.80 1.43
CA ALA A 20 -10.31 -2.91 2.35
C ALA A 20 -9.07 -3.81 2.51
N PHE A 21 -8.43 -4.19 1.39
CA PHE A 21 -7.19 -4.96 1.41
C PHE A 21 -6.09 -4.22 2.19
N TRP A 22 -5.79 -2.97 1.81
CA TRP A 22 -4.67 -2.22 2.40
C TRP A 22 -4.92 -1.79 3.86
N CYS A 23 -6.17 -1.61 4.28
CA CYS A 23 -6.53 -1.48 5.70
C CYS A 23 -6.13 -2.70 6.52
N GLU A 24 -6.40 -3.92 6.01
CA GLU A 24 -5.99 -5.17 6.68
C GLU A 24 -4.48 -5.42 6.62
N VAL A 25 -3.79 -4.90 5.60
CA VAL A 25 -2.33 -5.01 5.49
C VAL A 25 -1.62 -4.09 6.48
N LEU A 26 -2.03 -2.83 6.57
CA LEU A 26 -1.29 -1.76 7.26
C LEU A 26 -1.87 -1.37 8.62
N ASP A 27 -2.97 -2.01 9.04
CA ASP A 27 -3.84 -1.55 10.14
C ASP A 27 -4.26 -0.08 9.99
N PHE A 28 -4.48 0.33 8.74
CA PHE A 28 -5.04 1.64 8.42
C PHE A 28 -6.56 1.61 8.54
N LYS A 29 -7.18 2.78 8.60
CA LYS A 29 -8.64 2.95 8.52
C LYS A 29 -8.98 3.87 7.36
N VAL A 30 -10.19 3.72 6.83
CA VAL A 30 -10.74 4.67 5.85
C VAL A 30 -11.01 6.00 6.56
N ILE A 31 -10.39 7.06 6.06
CA ILE A 31 -10.53 8.42 6.63
C ILE A 31 -11.42 9.31 5.75
N GLU A 32 -11.50 9.05 4.45
CA GLU A 32 -12.37 9.76 3.53
C GLU A 32 -12.94 8.83 2.44
N ARG A 33 -14.18 9.11 2.03
CA ARG A 33 -14.80 8.59 0.81
C ARG A 33 -15.40 9.73 0.02
N SER A 34 -14.95 9.93 -1.22
CA SER A 34 -15.49 11.00 -2.06
C SER A 34 -15.32 10.70 -3.56
N GLY A 35 -16.39 10.86 -4.35
CA GLY A 35 -16.30 10.94 -5.82
C GLY A 35 -15.55 9.80 -6.53
N GLY A 36 -15.70 8.55 -6.08
CA GLY A 36 -14.96 7.41 -6.64
C GLY A 36 -13.52 7.31 -6.12
N LYS A 37 -13.25 7.86 -4.95
CA LYS A 37 -11.97 7.76 -4.24
C LYS A 37 -12.20 7.26 -2.83
N VAL A 38 -11.21 6.55 -2.31
CA VAL A 38 -11.15 6.12 -0.91
C VAL A 38 -9.76 6.40 -0.39
N GLU A 39 -9.67 7.16 0.70
CA GLU A 39 -8.39 7.47 1.36
C GLU A 39 -8.27 6.69 2.67
N ILE A 40 -7.11 6.09 2.90
CA ILE A 40 -6.80 5.34 4.10
C ILE A 40 -5.55 5.90 4.80
N GLY A 41 -5.53 5.81 6.12
CA GLY A 41 -4.39 6.26 6.93
C GLY A 41 -4.37 5.64 8.31
N SER A 42 -3.23 5.75 9.00
CA SER A 42 -3.11 5.45 10.44
C SER A 42 -3.60 6.60 11.33
N TRP A 43 -3.98 7.73 10.75
CA TRP A 43 -4.44 8.95 11.41
C TRP A 43 -5.25 9.81 10.41
N VAL A 44 -6.01 10.79 10.92
CA VAL A 44 -6.77 11.75 10.09
C VAL A 44 -5.99 13.07 10.00
N PRO A 45 -5.58 13.52 8.80
CA PRO A 45 -4.78 14.73 8.65
C PRO A 45 -5.47 16.03 9.03
N THR A 46 -4.82 16.84 9.88
CA THR A 46 -5.17 18.25 10.08
C THR A 46 -4.13 19.17 9.44
N VAL A 47 -4.57 20.35 8.99
CA VAL A 47 -3.69 21.36 8.36
C VAL A 47 -2.57 21.80 9.30
N GLU A 48 -2.87 21.93 10.59
CA GLU A 48 -1.91 22.39 11.61
C GLU A 48 -0.80 21.37 11.83
N GLU A 49 -1.13 20.08 11.95
CA GLU A 49 -0.15 19.01 12.12
C GLU A 49 0.73 18.83 10.90
N VAL A 50 0.13 18.84 9.69
CA VAL A 50 0.87 18.72 8.42
C VAL A 50 1.82 19.90 8.24
N ARG A 51 1.43 21.12 8.63
CA ARG A 51 2.31 22.29 8.59
C ARG A 51 3.48 22.14 9.57
N ALA A 52 3.23 21.63 10.77
CA ALA A 52 4.22 21.54 11.83
C ALA A 52 5.39 20.61 11.50
N ARG A 53 5.15 19.45 10.87
CA ARG A 53 6.20 18.46 10.57
C ARG A 53 5.80 17.47 9.47
N GLN A 54 6.76 16.68 9.00
CA GLN A 54 6.46 15.50 8.17
C GLN A 54 5.77 14.43 9.03
N LEU A 55 4.72 13.83 8.47
CA LEU A 55 3.91 12.77 9.06
C LEU A 55 3.90 11.56 8.13
N ALA A 56 3.37 10.43 8.59
CA ALA A 56 3.17 9.28 7.70
C ALA A 56 2.16 9.65 6.61
N PRO A 57 2.48 9.44 5.32
CA PRO A 57 1.55 9.72 4.25
C PRO A 57 0.35 8.77 4.31
N THR A 58 -0.80 9.26 3.85
CA THR A 58 -1.98 8.43 3.58
C THR A 58 -1.85 7.72 2.23
N VAL A 59 -2.74 6.77 1.95
CA VAL A 59 -2.86 6.15 0.64
C VAL A 59 -4.24 6.46 0.07
N LEU A 60 -4.27 7.05 -1.12
CA LEU A 60 -5.48 7.47 -1.81
C LEU A 60 -5.71 6.56 -3.02
N PHE A 61 -6.80 5.79 -3.01
CA PHE A 61 -7.22 4.99 -4.16
C PHE A 61 -8.17 5.79 -5.04
N VAL A 62 -7.84 5.96 -6.32
CA VAL A 62 -8.60 6.78 -7.27
C VAL A 62 -9.16 5.89 -8.37
N ARG A 63 -10.48 5.92 -8.59
CA ARG A 63 -11.11 5.18 -9.67
C ARG A 63 -10.71 5.76 -11.03
N VAL A 64 -10.15 4.91 -11.89
CA VAL A 64 -9.90 5.17 -13.31
C VAL A 64 -10.51 4.04 -14.15
N PRO A 65 -10.95 4.30 -15.40
CA PRO A 65 -11.50 3.27 -16.27
C PRO A 65 -10.42 2.36 -16.88
N GLU A 66 -9.17 2.79 -16.95
CA GLU A 66 -8.07 2.04 -17.52
C GLU A 66 -7.58 0.93 -16.57
N GLY A 67 -7.27 -0.24 -17.12
CA GLY A 67 -6.51 -1.26 -16.40
C GLY A 67 -5.01 -0.94 -16.39
N LYS A 68 -4.27 -1.56 -15.47
CA LYS A 68 -2.81 -1.49 -15.43
C LYS A 68 -2.19 -1.99 -16.73
N ALA A 69 -1.39 -1.15 -17.39
CA ALA A 69 -0.76 -1.47 -18.68
C ALA A 69 0.72 -1.90 -18.57
N VAL A 70 1.44 -1.35 -17.59
CA VAL A 70 2.88 -1.59 -17.39
C VAL A 70 3.17 -1.82 -15.91
N LYS A 71 4.40 -2.22 -15.57
CA LYS A 71 4.88 -2.30 -14.18
C LYS A 71 4.79 -0.93 -13.50
N ASN A 72 4.41 -0.91 -12.23
CA ASN A 72 4.44 0.31 -11.43
C ASN A 72 5.88 0.87 -11.34
N ARG A 73 6.01 2.20 -11.48
CA ARG A 73 7.29 2.92 -11.34
C ARG A 73 7.60 3.34 -9.91
N LEU A 74 6.62 3.17 -9.01
CA LEU A 74 6.73 3.35 -7.58
C LEU A 74 6.47 1.99 -6.93
N HIS A 75 7.18 1.72 -5.83
CA HIS A 75 7.03 0.51 -5.06
C HIS A 75 6.63 0.89 -3.63
N LEU A 76 5.60 0.21 -3.11
CA LEU A 76 5.26 0.27 -1.70
C LEU A 76 5.93 -0.91 -1.00
N ASP A 77 6.77 -0.61 -0.02
CA ASP A 77 7.52 -1.63 0.71
C ASP A 77 6.99 -1.74 2.13
N ILE A 78 6.66 -2.95 2.55
CA ILE A 78 6.12 -3.25 3.88
C ILE A 78 7.01 -4.25 4.61
N SER A 79 7.03 -4.15 5.94
CA SER A 79 7.68 -5.15 6.80
C SER A 79 6.68 -5.69 7.82
N PRO A 80 6.54 -7.02 7.96
CA PRO A 80 5.78 -7.60 9.05
C PRO A 80 6.43 -7.24 10.40
N ILE A 81 5.62 -6.94 11.42
CA ILE A 81 6.10 -6.49 12.74
C ILE A 81 6.02 -7.56 13.83
N ASP A 82 5.28 -8.65 13.60
CA ASP A 82 4.91 -9.64 14.62
C ASP A 82 5.04 -11.09 14.13
N ARG A 83 5.53 -11.30 12.90
CA ARG A 83 5.61 -12.61 12.23
C ARG A 83 6.75 -12.68 11.23
N SER A 84 7.11 -13.88 10.80
CA SER A 84 8.08 -14.08 9.73
C SER A 84 7.56 -13.52 8.38
N THR A 85 8.48 -13.15 7.48
CA THR A 85 8.14 -12.74 6.12
C THR A 85 7.29 -13.80 5.39
N GLN A 86 7.61 -15.09 5.56
CA GLN A 86 6.84 -16.18 4.93
C GLN A 86 5.40 -16.31 5.45
N ASN A 87 5.20 -16.12 6.76
CA ASN A 87 3.86 -16.14 7.35
C ASN A 87 3.04 -14.93 6.90
N GLU A 88 3.69 -13.78 6.72
CA GLU A 88 3.02 -12.59 6.17
C GLU A 88 2.62 -12.79 4.71
N VAL A 89 3.51 -13.30 3.87
CA VAL A 89 3.17 -13.66 2.48
C VAL A 89 1.97 -14.60 2.44
N THR A 90 1.95 -15.62 3.31
CA THR A 90 0.82 -16.57 3.41
C THR A 90 -0.49 -15.86 3.81
N ARG A 91 -0.43 -14.92 4.76
CA ARG A 91 -1.59 -14.11 5.17
C ARG A 91 -2.09 -13.25 4.01
N LEU A 92 -1.19 -12.56 3.32
CA LEU A 92 -1.51 -11.65 2.22
C LEU A 92 -2.15 -12.39 1.03
N LEU A 93 -1.67 -13.60 0.72
CA LEU A 93 -2.33 -14.49 -0.25
C LEU A 93 -3.78 -14.80 0.17
N GLY A 94 -4.01 -15.05 1.47
CA GLY A 94 -5.35 -15.25 2.03
C GLY A 94 -6.26 -14.02 1.96
N LEU A 95 -5.68 -12.81 1.92
CA LEU A 95 -6.40 -11.54 1.72
C LEU A 95 -6.66 -11.21 0.25
N GLY A 96 -6.18 -12.04 -0.68
CA GLY A 96 -6.39 -11.87 -2.12
C GLY A 96 -5.23 -11.22 -2.87
N ALA A 97 -4.05 -11.08 -2.24
CA ALA A 97 -2.83 -10.77 -2.97
C ALA A 97 -2.37 -11.98 -3.81
N THR A 98 -1.45 -11.73 -4.74
CA THR A 98 -0.80 -12.78 -5.55
C THR A 98 0.72 -12.60 -5.52
N MET A 99 1.47 -13.69 -5.77
CA MET A 99 2.91 -13.56 -6.00
C MET A 99 3.17 -12.86 -7.33
N ALA A 100 4.14 -11.96 -7.38
CA ALA A 100 4.50 -11.22 -8.57
C ALA A 100 5.99 -11.38 -8.92
N ASN A 101 6.29 -11.38 -10.21
CA ASN A 101 7.66 -11.35 -10.72
C ASN A 101 7.82 -10.14 -11.62
N VAL A 102 8.67 -9.22 -11.18
CA VAL A 102 8.99 -7.96 -11.86
C VAL A 102 10.43 -7.95 -12.38
N GLY A 103 11.03 -9.12 -12.58
CA GLY A 103 12.41 -9.32 -12.99
C GLY A 103 13.41 -9.31 -11.84
N GLN A 104 12.96 -9.51 -10.60
CA GLN A 104 13.85 -9.62 -9.45
C GLN A 104 14.67 -10.93 -9.51
N GLY A 105 15.94 -10.86 -9.10
CA GLY A 105 16.84 -12.02 -9.03
C GLY A 105 16.47 -13.00 -7.91
N SER A 106 17.04 -14.21 -7.95
CA SER A 106 16.83 -15.23 -6.90
C SER A 106 17.58 -14.93 -5.59
N ASP A 107 18.39 -13.88 -5.57
CA ASP A 107 19.26 -13.46 -4.48
C ASP A 107 18.66 -12.33 -3.62
N GLN A 108 17.42 -11.91 -3.91
CA GLN A 108 16.78 -10.83 -3.17
C GLN A 108 16.30 -11.27 -1.78
N ASN A 109 16.26 -10.31 -0.85
CA ASN A 109 15.81 -10.51 0.53
C ASN A 109 14.38 -10.00 0.78
N TRP A 110 13.59 -9.85 -0.29
CA TRP A 110 12.18 -9.47 -0.24
C TRP A 110 11.36 -10.30 -1.21
N GLU A 111 10.08 -10.40 -0.92
CA GLU A 111 9.09 -11.05 -1.78
C GLU A 111 8.28 -9.98 -2.51
N VAL A 112 8.14 -10.10 -3.83
CA VAL A 112 7.29 -9.18 -4.60
C VAL A 112 5.90 -9.81 -4.72
N MET A 113 4.90 -9.05 -4.30
CA MET A 113 3.50 -9.42 -4.36
C MET A 113 2.73 -8.39 -5.18
N ALA A 114 1.53 -8.75 -5.61
CA ALA A 114 0.58 -7.86 -6.22
C ALA A 114 -0.71 -7.84 -5.39
N ASP A 115 -1.26 -6.65 -5.20
CA ASP A 115 -2.55 -6.46 -4.54
C ASP A 115 -3.70 -7.05 -5.41
N PRO A 116 -4.96 -7.01 -4.94
CA PRO A 116 -6.09 -7.61 -5.66
C PRO A 116 -6.36 -7.06 -7.07
N GLU A 117 -5.73 -5.94 -7.46
CA GLU A 117 -5.80 -5.35 -8.80
C GLU A 117 -4.50 -5.43 -9.60
N GLY A 118 -3.47 -6.07 -9.06
CA GLY A 118 -2.20 -6.27 -9.77
C GLY A 118 -1.15 -5.19 -9.51
N ASN A 119 -1.36 -4.28 -8.54
CA ASN A 119 -0.34 -3.30 -8.18
C ASN A 119 0.76 -3.96 -7.37
N GLU A 120 2.00 -3.86 -7.85
CA GLU A 120 3.12 -4.52 -7.20
C GLU A 120 3.57 -3.80 -5.92
N PHE A 121 3.88 -4.57 -4.88
CA PHE A 121 4.45 -4.13 -3.62
C PHE A 121 5.45 -5.18 -3.09
N CYS A 122 6.34 -4.79 -2.17
CA CYS A 122 7.36 -5.69 -1.64
C CYS A 122 7.12 -6.00 -0.16
N VAL A 123 7.17 -7.28 0.21
CA VAL A 123 7.29 -7.72 1.60
C VAL A 123 8.77 -7.87 1.91
N LEU A 124 9.30 -6.94 2.68
CA LEU A 124 10.71 -6.92 3.08
C LEU A 124 10.96 -7.89 4.26
N ARG A 125 12.17 -7.81 4.83
CA ARG A 125 12.50 -8.51 6.07
C ARG A 125 11.50 -8.19 7.19
N THR A 126 11.23 -9.19 8.02
CA THR A 126 10.46 -9.01 9.26
C THR A 126 11.19 -8.09 10.25
N LEU A 127 10.41 -7.35 11.02
CA LEU A 127 10.82 -6.55 12.18
C LEU A 127 10.36 -7.19 13.51
N ALA A 128 9.82 -8.41 13.47
CA ALA A 128 9.51 -9.17 14.67
C ALA A 128 10.78 -9.43 15.51
N PRO A 129 10.68 -9.41 16.85
CA PRO A 129 11.81 -9.60 17.76
C PRO A 129 12.38 -11.02 17.75
#